data_AF-A0A926CBU6-F1
#
_entry.id   AF-A0A926CBU6-F1
#
_cell.length_a   1.000
_cell.length_b   1.000
_cell.length_c   1.000
_cell.angle_alpha   90.00
_cell.angle_beta   90.00
_cell.angle_gamma   90.00
#
_symmetry.space_group_name_H-M   'P 1'
#
loop_
_entity.id
_entity.type
_entity.pdbx_description
1 polymer ?
#
loop_
_entity_poly.entity_id
_entity_poly.type
_entity_poly.pdbx_seq_one_letter_code
_entity_poly.pdbx_strand_id
1 'polypeptide(L)'
;MPNYWWFILGLLIMFLIMWVVDWLYWRRRVRSYSETSTRLESELTSLRSGRDQADRDLRGLHAQYDQSVTGMNSLRGEHEQALALAASLRADNDRLAGEARVRLGALQTERDQLADEVTLLRQGGDQAERTITVLRADIGQLRQGLEAARGFEGQLHAAVAERNTISGELAALRAEQQRLHEQLEGAQADAAALASLRDEHARLSAAADGFQGENTRLNADLAALHAQAGTADADRDRLLLELDELRGLRDHSAGEIAALHAQAHTAADDREFLQRELDELRSLRDRNTSDLEAVQAQVHALGDDRNRLQLELASLRAASAQDGGTAARGAAMFAGATLSNEPEPTVERNSFSLGALSTPNATPDDLNSFPGLADADGDEQISIGSPSQRDPLIDINGIGPVYEQKLFDAGVTTFGQLSALTPDQIREIINPQSWQEFAPELWIAEAAEFAARSRRNA
;
A
#
# COMPACT_ATOMS: atom_id res chain seq x y z
N MET A 1 176.67 71.91 -177.89
CA MET A 1 176.84 73.00 -176.89
C MET A 1 175.46 73.58 -176.60
N PRO A 2 175.07 73.90 -175.35
CA PRO A 2 175.71 73.63 -174.05
C PRO A 2 174.93 72.57 -173.23
N ASN A 3 175.25 72.42 -171.94
CA ASN A 3 174.68 71.40 -171.03
C ASN A 3 173.65 72.01 -170.04
N TYR A 4 172.53 71.33 -169.80
CA TYR A 4 171.41 71.83 -168.94
C TYR A 4 171.14 71.02 -167.65
N TRP A 5 171.87 69.94 -167.38
CA TRP A 5 171.49 68.91 -166.39
C TRP A 5 171.31 69.42 -164.94
N TRP A 6 172.05 70.45 -164.52
CA TRP A 6 172.00 70.99 -163.16
C TRP A 6 170.64 71.56 -162.73
N PHE A 7 169.82 72.10 -163.64
CA PHE A 7 168.50 72.65 -163.30
C PHE A 7 167.51 71.55 -162.86
N ILE A 8 167.60 70.36 -163.46
CA ILE A 8 166.73 69.22 -163.15
C ILE A 8 166.99 68.71 -161.73
N LEU A 9 168.27 68.64 -161.34
CA LEU A 9 168.69 68.18 -160.02
C LEU A 9 168.18 69.09 -158.89
N GLY A 10 168.25 70.42 -159.07
CA GLY A 10 167.74 71.38 -158.10
C GLY A 10 166.23 71.27 -157.88
N LEU A 11 165.47 71.08 -158.96
CA LEU A 11 164.01 70.93 -158.90
C LEU A 11 163.60 69.63 -158.20
N LEU A 12 164.32 68.52 -158.44
CA LEU A 12 164.12 67.25 -157.72
C LEU A 12 164.37 67.36 -156.21
N ILE A 13 165.43 68.06 -155.80
CA ILE A 13 165.74 68.29 -154.37
C ILE A 13 164.63 69.12 -153.71
N MET A 14 164.17 70.19 -154.37
CA MET A 14 163.09 71.05 -153.87
C MET A 14 161.76 70.28 -153.73
N PHE A 15 161.43 69.40 -154.69
CA PHE A 15 160.26 68.53 -154.63
C PHE A 15 160.35 67.53 -153.44
N LEU A 16 161.51 66.91 -153.24
CA LEU A 16 161.71 65.95 -152.15
C LEU A 16 161.55 66.61 -150.76
N ILE A 17 162.06 67.84 -150.58
CA ILE A 17 161.90 68.60 -149.33
C ILE A 17 160.41 68.87 -149.06
N MET A 18 159.66 69.31 -150.08
CA MET A 18 158.23 69.58 -149.94
C MET A 18 157.43 68.32 -149.54
N TRP A 19 157.75 67.18 -150.15
CA TRP A 19 157.12 65.89 -149.82
C TRP A 19 157.40 65.43 -148.38
N VAL A 20 158.64 65.59 -147.90
CA VAL A 20 159.01 65.24 -146.50
C VAL A 20 158.31 66.13 -145.48
N VAL A 21 158.12 67.42 -145.77
CA VAL A 21 157.39 68.36 -144.89
C VAL A 21 155.91 67.98 -144.78
N ASP A 22 155.24 67.71 -145.90
CA ASP A 22 153.83 67.31 -145.90
C ASP A 22 153.63 65.96 -145.18
N TRP A 23 154.49 64.97 -145.45
CA TRP A 23 154.47 63.68 -144.77
C TRP A 23 154.68 63.81 -143.25
N LEU A 24 155.59 64.68 -142.78
CA LEU A 24 155.77 64.94 -141.35
C LEU A 24 154.56 65.63 -140.71
N TYR A 25 153.95 66.59 -141.41
CA TYR A 25 152.75 67.28 -140.96
C TYR A 25 151.58 66.29 -140.80
N TRP A 26 151.30 65.49 -141.84
CA TRP A 26 150.27 64.46 -141.79
C TRP A 26 150.54 63.42 -140.70
N ARG A 27 151.76 62.89 -140.62
CA ARG A 27 152.15 61.85 -139.64
C ARG A 27 152.04 62.34 -138.19
N ARG A 28 152.30 63.63 -137.92
CA ARG A 28 152.10 64.22 -136.60
C ARG A 28 150.62 64.44 -136.28
N ARG A 29 149.80 64.84 -137.28
CA ARG A 29 148.38 65.12 -137.09
C ARG A 29 147.53 63.85 -136.91
N VAL A 30 147.85 62.75 -137.61
CA VAL A 30 147.15 61.46 -137.47
C VAL A 30 147.19 60.92 -136.03
N ARG A 31 148.33 61.04 -135.33
CA ARG A 31 148.45 60.57 -133.93
C ARG A 31 147.45 61.23 -132.97
N SER A 32 147.25 62.54 -133.13
CA SER A 32 146.30 63.31 -132.32
C SER A 32 144.84 62.87 -132.54
N TYR A 33 144.49 62.40 -133.74
CA TYR A 33 143.18 61.81 -134.00
C TYR A 33 143.04 60.40 -133.42
N SER A 34 144.08 59.56 -133.49
CA SER A 34 144.02 58.22 -132.86
C SER A 34 143.91 58.31 -131.33
N GLU A 35 144.66 59.20 -130.68
CA GLU A 35 144.63 59.38 -129.22
C GLU A 35 143.28 59.91 -128.71
N THR A 36 142.62 60.79 -129.48
CA THR A 36 141.29 61.30 -129.14
C THR A 36 140.18 60.28 -129.43
N SER A 37 140.30 59.49 -130.51
CA SER A 37 139.34 58.42 -130.83
C SER A 37 139.37 57.30 -129.80
N THR A 38 140.55 56.77 -129.45
CA THR A 38 140.66 55.72 -128.42
C THR A 38 140.19 56.20 -127.04
N ARG A 39 140.39 57.49 -126.73
CA ARG A 39 139.86 58.09 -125.50
C ARG A 39 138.33 58.13 -125.52
N LEU A 40 137.72 58.62 -126.59
CA LEU A 40 136.26 58.66 -126.74
C LEU A 40 135.63 57.26 -126.72
N GLU A 41 136.30 56.25 -127.27
CA GLU A 41 135.89 54.85 -127.18
C GLU A 41 135.97 54.31 -125.73
N SER A 42 137.00 54.70 -124.97
CA SER A 42 137.12 54.36 -123.54
C SER A 42 136.07 55.07 -122.66
N GLU A 43 135.73 56.32 -123.00
CA GLU A 43 134.67 57.09 -122.32
C GLU A 43 133.28 56.53 -122.68
N LEU A 44 133.03 56.14 -123.94
CA LEU A 44 131.79 55.48 -124.35
C LEU A 44 131.62 54.08 -123.73
N THR A 45 132.67 53.28 -123.66
CA THR A 45 132.61 51.93 -123.06
C THR A 45 132.46 51.96 -121.54
N SER A 46 133.12 52.90 -120.84
CA SER A 46 132.91 53.11 -119.40
C SER A 46 131.52 53.70 -119.09
N LEU A 47 131.02 54.66 -119.85
CA LEU A 47 129.63 55.16 -119.73
C LEU A 47 128.60 54.06 -120.01
N ARG A 48 128.86 53.19 -121.00
CA ARG A 48 128.02 52.02 -121.27
C ARG A 48 128.04 51.03 -120.11
N SER A 49 129.23 50.66 -119.61
CA SER A 49 129.35 49.77 -118.45
C SER A 49 128.71 50.37 -117.18
N GLY A 50 128.75 51.69 -117.01
CA GLY A 50 128.08 52.41 -115.92
C GLY A 50 126.55 52.38 -116.05
N ARG A 51 126.02 52.54 -117.27
CA ARG A 51 124.59 52.33 -117.56
C ARG A 51 124.18 50.88 -117.32
N ASP A 52 124.91 49.93 -117.89
CA ASP A 52 124.65 48.49 -117.74
C ASP A 52 124.80 48.01 -116.27
N GLN A 53 125.48 48.79 -115.41
CA GLN A 53 125.53 48.62 -113.95
C GLN A 53 124.29 49.25 -113.28
N ALA A 54 123.98 50.51 -113.56
CA ALA A 54 122.78 51.18 -113.03
C ALA A 54 121.49 50.42 -113.40
N ASP A 55 121.39 49.88 -114.62
CA ASP A 55 120.26 49.06 -115.07
C ASP A 55 120.20 47.70 -114.35
N ARG A 56 121.30 47.19 -113.80
CA ARG A 56 121.32 46.01 -112.92
C ARG A 56 120.92 46.38 -111.49
N ASP A 57 121.42 47.49 -110.98
CA ASP A 57 121.14 47.98 -109.63
C ASP A 57 119.67 48.39 -109.49
N LEU A 58 119.08 49.05 -110.51
CA LEU A 58 117.65 49.35 -110.60
C LEU A 58 116.79 48.09 -110.63
N ARG A 59 117.18 47.05 -111.38
CA ARG A 59 116.48 45.75 -111.38
C ARG A 59 116.59 45.02 -110.05
N GLY A 60 117.76 45.09 -109.40
CA GLY A 60 117.96 44.56 -108.05
C GLY A 60 117.09 45.26 -107.01
N LEU A 61 117.03 46.59 -107.05
CA LEU A 61 116.20 47.41 -106.17
C LEU A 61 114.70 47.18 -106.42
N HIS A 62 114.27 47.04 -107.68
CA HIS A 62 112.89 46.70 -108.02
C HIS A 62 112.50 45.31 -107.51
N ALA A 63 113.36 44.30 -107.67
CA ALA A 63 113.13 42.97 -107.12
C ALA A 63 113.06 42.97 -105.58
N GLN A 64 113.90 43.76 -104.91
CA GLN A 64 113.81 43.96 -103.45
C GLN A 64 112.52 44.68 -103.04
N TYR A 65 112.07 45.68 -103.80
CA TYR A 65 110.80 46.36 -103.59
C TYR A 65 109.62 45.41 -103.76
N ASP A 66 109.59 44.61 -104.83
CA ASP A 66 108.51 43.65 -105.10
C ASP A 66 108.49 42.53 -104.04
N GLN A 67 109.66 42.06 -103.59
CA GLN A 67 109.77 41.12 -102.47
C GLN A 67 109.26 41.75 -101.16
N SER A 68 109.58 43.01 -100.90
CA SER A 68 109.11 43.77 -99.73
C SER A 68 107.59 43.98 -99.76
N VAL A 69 107.02 44.36 -100.91
CA VAL A 69 105.57 44.50 -101.13
C VAL A 69 104.86 43.16 -100.97
N THR A 70 105.43 42.08 -101.51
CA THR A 70 104.89 40.71 -101.34
C THR A 70 104.89 40.30 -99.86
N GLY A 71 106.00 40.55 -99.14
CA GLY A 71 106.09 40.29 -97.70
C GLY A 71 105.11 41.12 -96.88
N MET A 72 104.97 42.42 -97.16
CA MET A 72 103.99 43.30 -96.52
C MET A 72 102.54 42.85 -96.80
N ASN A 73 102.26 42.34 -97.98
CA ASN A 73 100.93 41.82 -98.32
C ASN A 73 100.65 40.47 -97.62
N SER A 74 101.65 39.58 -97.47
CA SER A 74 101.51 38.36 -96.65
C SER A 74 101.25 38.71 -95.18
N LEU A 75 102.07 39.58 -94.59
CA LEU A 75 101.91 40.05 -93.21
C LEU A 75 100.58 40.77 -92.98
N ARG A 76 100.06 41.50 -93.99
CA ARG A 76 98.71 42.08 -93.92
C ARG A 76 97.64 40.97 -93.90
N GLY A 77 97.73 39.97 -94.77
CA GLY A 77 96.81 38.83 -94.78
C GLY A 77 96.83 38.02 -93.47
N GLU A 78 98.02 37.79 -92.90
CA GLU A 78 98.20 37.16 -91.59
C GLU A 78 97.61 38.02 -90.46
N HIS A 79 97.78 39.35 -90.52
CA HIS A 79 97.18 40.27 -89.55
C HIS A 79 95.65 40.33 -89.67
N GLU A 80 95.08 40.35 -90.88
CA GLU A 80 93.64 40.28 -91.14
C GLU A 80 93.04 38.96 -90.64
N GLN A 81 93.74 37.83 -90.84
CA GLN A 81 93.36 36.54 -90.27
C GLN A 81 93.42 36.53 -88.73
N ALA A 82 94.47 37.11 -88.14
CA ALA A 82 94.61 37.22 -86.69
C ALA A 82 93.53 38.12 -86.06
N LEU A 83 93.15 39.22 -86.73
CA LEU A 83 92.03 40.08 -86.34
C LEU A 83 90.69 39.35 -86.44
N ALA A 84 90.45 38.58 -87.51
CA ALA A 84 89.25 37.77 -87.66
C ALA A 84 89.13 36.69 -86.57
N LEU A 85 90.25 36.01 -86.26
CA LEU A 85 90.31 35.01 -85.19
C LEU A 85 90.11 35.65 -83.81
N ALA A 86 90.73 36.80 -83.54
CA ALA A 86 90.51 37.56 -82.30
C ALA A 86 89.05 38.04 -82.16
N ALA A 87 88.40 38.43 -83.26
CA ALA A 87 86.98 38.78 -83.27
C ALA A 87 86.08 37.56 -83.00
N SER A 88 86.38 36.39 -83.59
CA SER A 88 85.63 35.16 -83.32
C SER A 88 85.76 34.69 -81.87
N LEU A 89 86.98 34.62 -81.32
CA LEU A 89 87.21 34.28 -79.91
C LEU A 89 86.53 35.26 -78.95
N ARG A 90 86.42 36.54 -79.32
CA ARG A 90 85.68 37.54 -78.54
C ARG A 90 84.19 37.29 -78.56
N ALA A 91 83.62 37.03 -79.74
CA ALA A 91 82.20 36.69 -79.90
C ALA A 91 81.84 35.37 -79.17
N ASP A 92 82.71 34.36 -79.21
CA ASP A 92 82.53 33.11 -78.47
C ASP A 92 82.63 33.32 -76.94
N ASN A 93 83.53 34.20 -76.48
CA ASN A 93 83.63 34.56 -75.06
C ASN A 93 82.40 35.34 -74.58
N ASP A 94 81.97 36.36 -75.32
CA ASP A 94 80.75 37.13 -75.04
C ASP A 94 79.49 36.22 -75.04
N ARG A 95 79.44 35.25 -75.96
CA ARG A 95 78.40 34.20 -75.99
C ARG A 95 78.45 33.31 -74.77
N LEU A 96 79.61 32.73 -74.43
CA LEU A 96 79.77 31.85 -73.26
C LEU A 96 79.47 32.59 -71.95
N ALA A 97 79.85 33.87 -71.84
CA ALA A 97 79.49 34.73 -70.74
C ALA A 97 77.98 35.01 -70.69
N GLY A 98 77.31 35.14 -71.85
CA GLY A 98 75.85 35.18 -71.95
C GLY A 98 75.19 33.89 -71.45
N GLU A 99 75.60 32.73 -71.97
CA GLU A 99 75.09 31.42 -71.56
C GLU A 99 75.32 31.16 -70.06
N ALA A 100 76.48 31.55 -69.51
CA ALA A 100 76.78 31.44 -68.09
C ALA A 100 75.89 32.35 -67.22
N ARG A 101 75.63 33.61 -67.63
CA ARG A 101 74.70 34.51 -66.93
C ARG A 101 73.27 33.95 -66.92
N VAL A 102 72.80 33.40 -68.03
CA VAL A 102 71.47 32.78 -68.12
C VAL A 102 71.35 31.56 -67.21
N ARG A 103 72.36 30.67 -67.20
CA ARG A 103 72.38 29.51 -66.28
C ARG A 103 72.44 29.92 -64.81
N LEU A 104 73.21 30.96 -64.46
CA LEU A 104 73.26 31.50 -63.10
C LEU A 104 71.91 32.11 -62.69
N GLY A 105 71.23 32.84 -63.58
CA GLY A 105 69.89 33.36 -63.33
C GLY A 105 68.86 32.24 -63.10
N ALA A 106 68.88 31.19 -63.93
CA ALA A 106 68.01 30.03 -63.76
C ALA A 106 68.23 29.31 -62.43
N LEU A 107 69.49 29.03 -62.07
CA LEU A 107 69.86 28.41 -60.78
C LEU A 107 69.53 29.30 -59.58
N GLN A 108 69.55 30.63 -59.73
CA GLN A 108 69.07 31.56 -58.69
C GLN A 108 67.55 31.46 -58.53
N THR A 109 66.78 31.45 -59.62
CA THR A 109 65.32 31.27 -59.53
C THR A 109 64.91 29.90 -58.99
N GLU A 110 65.65 28.84 -59.32
CA GLU A 110 65.43 27.48 -58.76
C GLU A 110 65.76 27.43 -57.27
N ARG A 111 66.89 28.02 -56.84
CA ARG A 111 67.24 28.19 -55.42
C ARG A 111 66.14 28.93 -54.66
N ASP A 112 65.60 30.00 -55.22
CA ASP A 112 64.60 30.84 -54.55
C ASP A 112 63.24 30.14 -54.46
N GLN A 113 62.83 29.41 -55.51
CA GLN A 113 61.66 28.52 -55.47
C GLN A 113 61.79 27.41 -54.40
N LEU A 114 62.96 26.76 -54.33
CA LEU A 114 63.25 25.75 -53.31
C LEU A 114 63.32 26.34 -51.90
N ALA A 115 63.78 27.59 -51.75
CA ALA A 115 63.76 28.28 -50.47
C ALA A 115 62.31 28.56 -50.01
N ASP A 116 61.46 29.06 -50.91
CA ASP A 116 60.04 29.29 -50.63
C ASP A 116 59.31 27.98 -50.28
N GLU A 117 59.51 26.91 -51.06
CA GLU A 117 58.96 25.57 -50.77
C GLU A 117 59.39 25.06 -49.39
N VAL A 118 60.68 25.20 -49.03
CA VAL A 118 61.18 24.82 -47.70
C VAL A 118 60.58 25.68 -46.58
N THR A 119 60.22 26.95 -46.81
CA THR A 119 59.48 27.73 -45.81
C THR A 119 58.03 27.28 -45.67
N LEU A 120 57.35 26.95 -46.78
CA LEU A 120 55.98 26.44 -46.76
C LEU A 120 55.88 25.08 -46.07
N LEU A 121 56.80 24.16 -46.37
CA LEU A 121 56.89 22.85 -45.71
C LEU A 121 57.16 22.97 -44.21
N ARG A 122 57.97 23.95 -43.77
CA ARG A 122 58.16 24.25 -42.35
C ARG A 122 56.88 24.78 -41.70
N GLN A 123 56.18 25.72 -42.33
CA GLN A 123 54.89 26.23 -41.81
C GLN A 123 53.84 25.12 -41.68
N GLY A 124 53.79 24.19 -42.63
CA GLY A 124 52.94 23.00 -42.56
C GLY A 124 53.34 22.05 -41.42
N GLY A 125 54.64 21.82 -41.21
CA GLY A 125 55.17 21.03 -40.10
C GLY A 125 54.83 21.63 -38.73
N ASP A 126 55.11 22.93 -38.55
CA ASP A 126 54.73 23.74 -37.41
C ASP A 126 53.22 23.63 -37.08
N GLN A 127 52.38 23.70 -38.12
CA GLN A 127 50.93 23.57 -37.96
C GLN A 127 50.51 22.15 -37.55
N ALA A 128 51.15 21.12 -38.10
CA ALA A 128 50.92 19.74 -37.72
C ALA A 128 51.38 19.43 -36.29
N GLU A 129 52.50 19.99 -35.82
CA GLU A 129 52.94 19.83 -34.44
C GLU A 129 52.00 20.52 -33.44
N ARG A 130 51.44 21.68 -33.80
CA ARG A 130 50.39 22.36 -33.02
C ARG A 130 49.13 21.51 -32.92
N THR A 131 48.62 20.94 -34.02
CA THR A 131 47.41 20.08 -33.97
C THR A 131 47.66 18.77 -33.23
N ILE A 132 48.82 18.13 -33.40
CA ILE A 132 49.23 16.96 -32.60
C ILE A 132 49.27 17.28 -31.10
N THR A 133 49.72 18.48 -30.73
CA THR A 133 49.79 18.93 -29.32
C THR A 133 48.39 19.15 -28.73
N VAL A 134 47.48 19.78 -29.48
CA VAL A 134 46.07 19.95 -29.07
C VAL A 134 45.37 18.59 -28.93
N LEU A 135 45.44 17.72 -29.96
CA LEU A 135 44.83 16.39 -29.93
C LEU A 135 45.38 15.52 -28.79
N ARG A 136 46.66 15.69 -28.41
CA ARG A 136 47.25 15.00 -27.24
C ARG A 136 46.66 15.51 -25.92
N ALA A 137 46.36 16.80 -25.81
CA ALA A 137 45.65 17.37 -24.65
C ALA A 137 44.20 16.89 -24.59
N ASP A 138 43.48 16.88 -25.72
CA ASP A 138 42.10 16.40 -25.83
C ASP A 138 41.99 14.92 -25.44
N ILE A 139 42.90 14.07 -25.93
CA ILE A 139 43.00 12.65 -25.53
C ILE A 139 43.26 12.51 -24.01
N GLY A 140 44.01 13.44 -23.40
CA GLY A 140 44.20 13.51 -21.96
C GLY A 140 42.90 13.83 -21.21
N GLN A 141 42.19 14.88 -21.64
CA GLN A 141 40.90 15.28 -21.05
C GLN A 141 39.82 14.20 -21.21
N LEU A 142 39.72 13.56 -22.37
CA LEU A 142 38.78 12.46 -22.62
C LEU A 142 39.08 11.23 -21.73
N ARG A 143 40.35 10.93 -21.46
CA ARG A 143 40.73 9.86 -20.51
C ARG A 143 40.35 10.21 -19.07
N GLN A 144 40.64 11.43 -18.63
CA GLN A 144 40.26 11.90 -17.30
C GLN A 144 38.73 11.91 -17.10
N GLY A 145 37.97 12.33 -18.11
CA GLY A 145 36.50 12.26 -18.11
C GLY A 145 35.97 10.82 -18.06
N LEU A 146 36.60 9.89 -18.80
CA LEU A 146 36.24 8.47 -18.77
C LEU A 146 36.57 7.79 -17.43
N GLU A 147 37.66 8.19 -16.76
CA GLU A 147 37.99 7.72 -15.41
C GLU A 147 37.02 8.29 -14.36
N ALA A 148 36.62 9.56 -14.47
CA ALA A 148 35.56 10.13 -13.64
C ALA A 148 34.21 9.43 -13.85
N ALA A 149 33.84 9.13 -15.10
CA ALA A 149 32.62 8.39 -15.44
C ALA A 149 32.59 6.99 -14.80
N ARG A 150 33.71 6.25 -14.85
CA ARG A 150 33.86 4.96 -14.13
C ARG A 150 33.80 5.11 -12.61
N GLY A 151 34.26 6.24 -12.07
CA GLY A 151 34.08 6.59 -10.66
C GLY A 151 32.59 6.68 -10.28
N PHE A 152 31.80 7.38 -11.10
CA PHE A 152 30.34 7.46 -10.91
C PHE A 152 29.64 6.12 -11.14
N GLU A 153 30.08 5.30 -12.11
CA GLU A 153 29.58 3.94 -12.33
C GLU A 153 29.81 3.04 -11.10
N GLY A 154 31.00 3.11 -10.49
CA GLY A 154 31.30 2.43 -9.22
C GLY A 154 30.45 2.92 -8.05
N GLN A 155 30.21 4.22 -7.94
CA GLN A 155 29.30 4.81 -6.94
C GLN A 155 27.84 4.37 -7.15
N LEU A 156 27.38 4.29 -8.41
CA LEU A 156 26.04 3.80 -8.76
C LEU A 156 25.88 2.33 -8.35
N HIS A 157 26.88 1.49 -8.62
CA HIS A 157 26.87 0.09 -8.18
C HIS A 157 26.86 -0.05 -6.65
N ALA A 158 27.60 0.79 -5.92
CA ALA A 158 27.57 0.81 -4.46
C ALA A 158 26.18 1.23 -3.93
N ALA A 159 25.60 2.33 -4.44
CA ALA A 159 24.27 2.79 -4.06
C ALA A 159 23.16 1.78 -4.40
N VAL A 160 23.28 1.05 -5.52
CA VAL A 160 22.38 -0.06 -5.87
C VAL A 160 22.53 -1.24 -4.89
N ALA A 161 23.74 -1.55 -4.44
CA ALA A 161 23.96 -2.58 -3.43
C ALA A 161 23.36 -2.17 -2.07
N GLU A 162 23.61 -0.95 -1.60
CA GLU A 162 23.01 -0.39 -0.39
C GLU A 162 21.48 -0.40 -0.44
N ARG A 163 20.88 0.08 -1.53
CA ARG A 163 19.44 0.03 -1.78
C ARG A 163 18.88 -1.40 -1.72
N ASN A 164 19.61 -2.37 -2.26
CA ASN A 164 19.19 -3.78 -2.23
C ASN A 164 19.26 -4.35 -0.80
N THR A 165 20.27 -4.00 -0.01
CA THR A 165 20.37 -4.35 1.43
C THR A 165 19.20 -3.75 2.22
N ILE A 166 18.96 -2.44 2.09
CA ILE A 166 17.84 -1.74 2.72
C ILE A 166 16.50 -2.34 2.30
N SER A 167 16.34 -2.74 1.03
CA SER A 167 15.14 -3.44 0.57
C SER A 167 14.95 -4.82 1.21
N GLY A 168 16.05 -5.51 1.56
CA GLY A 168 16.01 -6.77 2.31
C GLY A 168 15.63 -6.57 3.78
N GLU A 169 16.21 -5.57 4.44
CA GLU A 169 15.86 -5.16 5.81
C GLU A 169 14.39 -4.74 5.91
N LEU A 170 13.90 -3.93 4.96
CA LEU A 170 12.49 -3.54 4.87
C LEU A 170 11.55 -4.70 4.51
N ALA A 171 12.05 -5.81 3.94
CA ALA A 171 11.25 -7.03 3.75
C ALA A 171 11.19 -7.84 5.05
N ALA A 172 12.31 -7.97 5.77
CA ALA A 172 12.37 -8.63 7.07
C ALA A 172 11.48 -7.92 8.12
N LEU A 173 11.56 -6.59 8.21
CA LEU A 173 10.72 -5.77 9.11
C LEU A 173 9.22 -5.91 8.81
N ARG A 174 8.81 -6.03 7.53
CA ARG A 174 7.41 -6.30 7.17
C ARG A 174 6.97 -7.71 7.58
N ALA A 175 7.83 -8.71 7.41
CA ALA A 175 7.54 -10.08 7.86
C ALA A 175 7.47 -10.19 9.39
N GLU A 176 8.23 -9.37 10.13
CA GLU A 176 8.14 -9.26 11.59
C GLU A 176 6.85 -8.56 12.04
N GLN A 177 6.51 -7.42 11.43
CA GLN A 177 5.23 -6.73 11.68
C GLN A 177 4.02 -7.63 11.42
N GLN A 178 4.03 -8.40 10.33
CA GLN A 178 2.97 -9.36 10.02
C GLN A 178 2.82 -10.43 11.11
N ARG A 179 3.93 -11.01 11.59
CA ARG A 179 3.91 -11.99 12.69
C ARG A 179 3.43 -11.39 14.02
N LEU A 180 3.81 -10.15 14.32
CA LEU A 180 3.34 -9.44 15.51
C LEU A 180 1.84 -9.13 15.42
N HIS A 181 1.31 -8.88 14.23
CA HIS A 181 -0.12 -8.70 13.99
C HIS A 181 -0.88 -10.03 14.18
N GLU A 182 -0.40 -11.13 13.58
CA GLU A 182 -0.96 -12.48 13.77
C GLU A 182 -0.93 -12.92 15.25
N GLN A 183 0.13 -12.58 15.99
CA GLN A 183 0.21 -12.81 17.44
C GLN A 183 -0.78 -11.95 18.23
N LEU A 184 -1.05 -10.72 17.80
CA LEU A 184 -2.05 -9.84 18.43
C LEU A 184 -3.47 -10.38 18.20
N GLU A 185 -3.81 -10.79 16.98
CA GLU A 185 -5.11 -11.41 16.67
C GLU A 185 -5.31 -12.72 17.45
N GLY A 186 -4.28 -13.57 17.54
CA GLY A 186 -4.29 -14.78 18.37
C GLY A 186 -4.55 -14.47 19.84
N ALA A 187 -3.83 -13.51 20.42
CA ALA A 187 -4.02 -13.09 21.81
C ALA A 187 -5.40 -12.45 22.06
N GLN A 188 -6.00 -11.79 21.06
CA GLN A 188 -7.37 -11.28 21.13
C GLN A 188 -8.40 -12.42 21.11
N ALA A 189 -8.19 -13.45 20.29
CA ALA A 189 -9.03 -14.65 20.26
C ALA A 189 -8.95 -15.42 21.59
N ASP A 190 -7.75 -15.60 22.16
CA ASP A 190 -7.56 -16.20 23.49
C ASP A 190 -8.27 -15.40 24.59
N ALA A 191 -8.18 -14.06 24.55
CA ALA A 191 -8.88 -13.19 25.49
C ALA A 191 -10.42 -13.30 25.37
N ALA A 192 -10.95 -13.43 24.15
CA ALA A 192 -12.38 -13.65 23.92
C ALA A 192 -12.83 -15.04 24.41
N ALA A 193 -12.02 -16.08 24.22
CA ALA A 193 -12.28 -17.42 24.75
C ALA A 193 -12.29 -17.44 26.29
N LEU A 194 -11.34 -16.73 26.93
CA LEU A 194 -11.30 -16.55 28.38
C LEU A 194 -12.51 -15.77 28.92
N ALA A 195 -13.02 -14.79 28.17
CA ALA A 195 -14.26 -14.09 28.51
C ALA A 195 -15.47 -15.03 28.45
N SER A 196 -15.62 -15.82 27.39
CA SER A 196 -16.70 -16.81 27.27
C SER A 196 -16.67 -17.86 28.38
N LEU A 197 -15.48 -18.35 28.75
CA LEU A 197 -15.30 -19.31 29.84
C LEU A 197 -15.63 -18.70 31.21
N ARG A 198 -15.34 -17.41 31.40
CA ARG A 198 -15.72 -16.66 32.61
C ARG A 198 -17.23 -16.48 32.72
N ASP A 199 -17.92 -16.21 31.62
CA ASP A 199 -19.38 -16.12 31.58
C ASP A 199 -20.04 -17.48 31.84
N GLU A 200 -19.48 -18.57 31.31
CA GLU A 200 -19.91 -19.93 31.63
C GLU A 200 -19.72 -20.25 33.12
N HIS A 201 -18.57 -19.93 33.70
CA HIS A 201 -18.34 -20.09 35.15
C HIS A 201 -19.32 -19.24 35.98
N ALA A 202 -19.66 -18.02 35.54
CA ALA A 202 -20.66 -17.19 36.22
C ALA A 202 -22.06 -17.81 36.18
N ARG A 203 -22.47 -18.39 35.04
CA ARG A 203 -23.73 -19.15 34.91
C ARG A 203 -23.75 -20.40 35.78
N LEU A 204 -22.66 -21.16 35.81
CA LEU A 204 -22.54 -22.36 36.64
C LEU A 204 -22.57 -22.02 38.15
N SER A 205 -21.93 -20.92 38.57
CA SER A 205 -22.04 -20.41 39.94
C SER A 205 -23.48 -20.06 40.29
N ALA A 206 -24.15 -19.24 39.47
CA ALA A 206 -25.54 -18.84 39.72
C ALA A 206 -26.52 -20.04 39.72
N ALA A 207 -26.25 -21.08 38.93
CA ALA A 207 -27.01 -22.33 38.97
C ALA A 207 -26.75 -23.11 40.27
N ALA A 208 -25.51 -23.17 40.76
CA ALA A 208 -25.18 -23.80 42.04
C ALA A 208 -25.81 -23.05 43.23
N ASP A 209 -25.76 -21.71 43.24
CA ASP A 209 -26.45 -20.87 44.21
C ASP A 209 -27.97 -21.09 44.18
N GLY A 210 -28.54 -21.24 42.97
CA GLY A 210 -29.95 -21.59 42.77
C GLY A 210 -30.32 -22.95 43.36
N PHE A 211 -29.54 -24.00 43.08
CA PHE A 211 -29.75 -25.32 43.67
C PHE A 211 -29.55 -25.32 45.20
N GLN A 212 -28.64 -24.49 45.74
CA GLN A 212 -28.48 -24.33 47.19
C GLN A 212 -29.71 -23.64 47.81
N GLY A 213 -30.27 -22.62 47.14
CA GLY A 213 -31.55 -21.99 47.50
C GLY A 213 -32.72 -22.97 47.47
N GLU A 214 -32.82 -23.80 46.44
CA GLU A 214 -33.86 -24.84 46.34
C GLU A 214 -33.69 -25.92 47.42
N ASN A 215 -32.45 -26.36 47.70
CA ASN A 215 -32.17 -27.36 48.72
C ASN A 215 -32.48 -26.83 50.13
N THR A 216 -32.11 -25.58 50.45
CA THR A 216 -32.51 -24.95 51.72
C THR A 216 -34.03 -24.80 51.85
N ARG A 217 -34.74 -24.47 50.77
CA ARG A 217 -36.21 -24.45 50.75
C ARG A 217 -36.80 -25.84 50.98
N LEU A 218 -36.34 -26.86 50.27
CA LEU A 218 -36.83 -28.24 50.42
C LEU A 218 -36.59 -28.79 51.84
N ASN A 219 -35.48 -28.43 52.50
CA ASN A 219 -35.27 -28.76 53.90
C ASN A 219 -36.24 -28.02 54.85
N ALA A 220 -36.61 -26.78 54.55
CA ALA A 220 -37.63 -26.05 55.31
C ALA A 220 -39.04 -26.64 55.11
N ASP A 221 -39.39 -27.00 53.87
CA ASP A 221 -40.65 -27.67 53.54
C ASP A 221 -40.73 -29.07 54.19
N LEU A 222 -39.64 -29.85 54.21
CA LEU A 222 -39.53 -31.11 54.96
C LEU A 222 -39.68 -30.91 56.48
N ALA A 223 -39.05 -29.89 57.06
CA ALA A 223 -39.20 -29.56 58.47
C ALA A 223 -40.64 -29.15 58.83
N ALA A 224 -41.32 -28.41 57.94
CA ALA A 224 -42.73 -28.06 58.09
C ALA A 224 -43.64 -29.29 58.00
N LEU A 225 -43.38 -30.22 57.08
CA LEU A 225 -44.10 -31.50 56.98
C LEU A 225 -43.87 -32.39 58.22
N HIS A 226 -42.65 -32.45 58.76
CA HIS A 226 -42.37 -33.14 60.03
C HIS A 226 -43.12 -32.50 61.21
N ALA A 227 -43.21 -31.17 61.26
CA ALA A 227 -43.99 -30.47 62.28
C ALA A 227 -45.50 -30.76 62.14
N GLN A 228 -46.04 -30.77 60.91
CA GLN A 228 -47.43 -31.14 60.64
C GLN A 228 -47.74 -32.60 61.02
N ALA A 229 -46.83 -33.53 60.73
CA ALA A 229 -46.94 -34.92 61.18
C ALA A 229 -46.98 -34.99 62.71
N GLY A 230 -46.08 -34.29 63.41
CA GLY A 230 -46.08 -34.22 64.88
C GLY A 230 -47.37 -33.62 65.47
N THR A 231 -47.99 -32.63 64.83
CA THR A 231 -49.32 -32.15 65.25
C THR A 231 -50.42 -33.17 64.99
N ALA A 232 -50.39 -33.89 63.87
CA ALA A 232 -51.36 -34.93 63.55
C ALA A 232 -51.24 -36.17 64.45
N ASP A 233 -50.01 -36.52 64.87
CA ASP A 233 -49.74 -37.51 65.92
C ASP A 233 -50.36 -37.07 67.25
N ALA A 234 -50.15 -35.82 67.67
CA ALA A 234 -50.72 -35.29 68.91
C ALA A 234 -52.25 -35.21 68.88
N ASP A 235 -52.86 -34.80 67.75
CA ASP A 235 -54.31 -34.80 67.56
C ASP A 235 -54.89 -36.22 67.54
N ARG A 236 -54.20 -37.20 66.93
CA ARG A 236 -54.58 -38.62 67.01
C ARG A 236 -54.56 -39.11 68.45
N ASP A 237 -53.47 -38.85 69.18
CA ASP A 237 -53.29 -39.38 70.54
C ASP A 237 -54.28 -38.73 71.52
N ARG A 238 -54.64 -37.45 71.29
CA ARG A 238 -55.78 -36.80 71.92
C ARG A 238 -57.12 -37.46 71.57
N LEU A 239 -57.40 -37.72 70.29
CA LEU A 239 -58.64 -38.38 69.87
C LEU A 239 -58.76 -39.81 70.41
N LEU A 240 -57.64 -40.51 70.64
CA LEU A 240 -57.61 -41.81 71.32
C LEU A 240 -57.98 -41.69 72.80
N LEU A 241 -57.50 -40.66 73.50
CA LEU A 241 -57.91 -40.35 74.88
C LEU A 241 -59.41 -40.00 74.95
N GLU A 242 -59.90 -39.11 74.09
CA GLU A 242 -61.33 -38.75 74.02
C GLU A 242 -62.20 -39.97 73.68
N LEU A 243 -61.71 -40.91 72.85
CA LEU A 243 -62.39 -42.18 72.55
C LEU A 243 -62.43 -43.12 73.76
N ASP A 244 -61.37 -43.21 74.55
CA ASP A 244 -61.32 -44.04 75.77
C ASP A 244 -62.12 -43.43 76.94
N GLU A 245 -62.19 -42.10 77.07
CA GLU A 245 -63.13 -41.43 77.96
C GLU A 245 -64.59 -41.73 77.56
N LEU A 246 -64.92 -41.63 76.26
CA LEU A 246 -66.26 -41.97 75.75
C LEU A 246 -66.59 -43.47 75.93
N ARG A 247 -65.62 -44.38 75.82
CA ARG A 247 -65.78 -45.80 76.18
C ARG A 247 -66.04 -45.96 77.67
N GLY A 248 -65.30 -45.26 78.53
CA GLY A 248 -65.51 -45.26 79.98
C GLY A 248 -66.91 -44.76 80.37
N LEU A 249 -67.39 -43.67 79.76
CA LEU A 249 -68.74 -43.13 79.97
C LEU A 249 -69.84 -44.09 79.47
N ARG A 250 -69.63 -44.74 78.31
CA ARG A 250 -70.52 -45.80 77.80
C ARG A 250 -70.59 -46.99 78.76
N ASP A 251 -69.44 -47.45 79.26
CA ASP A 251 -69.38 -48.65 80.10
C ASP A 251 -69.89 -48.36 81.53
N HIS A 252 -69.69 -47.13 82.02
CA HIS A 252 -70.31 -46.63 83.24
C HIS A 252 -71.84 -46.58 83.12
N SER A 253 -72.38 -45.92 82.09
CA SER A 253 -73.83 -45.83 81.86
C SER A 253 -74.48 -47.18 81.54
N ALA A 254 -73.77 -48.10 80.88
CA ALA A 254 -74.20 -49.50 80.75
C ALA A 254 -74.27 -50.21 82.12
N GLY A 255 -73.33 -49.92 83.02
CA GLY A 255 -73.35 -50.37 84.41
C GLY A 255 -74.51 -49.78 85.22
N GLU A 256 -74.80 -48.49 85.06
CA GLU A 256 -75.98 -47.85 85.67
C GLU A 256 -77.28 -48.45 85.16
N ILE A 257 -77.41 -48.67 83.84
CA ILE A 257 -78.56 -49.35 83.23
C ILE A 257 -78.72 -50.76 83.80
N ALA A 258 -77.63 -51.53 83.95
CA ALA A 258 -77.68 -52.86 84.55
C ALA A 258 -78.10 -52.82 86.04
N ALA A 259 -77.60 -51.85 86.81
CA ALA A 259 -77.98 -51.66 88.21
C ALA A 259 -79.45 -51.25 88.37
N LEU A 260 -79.94 -50.34 87.53
CA LEU A 260 -81.36 -49.95 87.47
C LEU A 260 -82.25 -51.14 87.04
N HIS A 261 -81.78 -51.98 86.11
CA HIS A 261 -82.51 -53.18 85.70
C HIS A 261 -82.61 -54.20 86.84
N ALA A 262 -81.53 -54.37 87.62
CA ALA A 262 -81.52 -55.22 88.81
C ALA A 262 -82.45 -54.67 89.90
N GLN A 263 -82.43 -53.37 90.18
CA GLN A 263 -83.37 -52.70 91.09
C GLN A 263 -84.83 -52.85 90.63
N ALA A 264 -85.08 -52.79 89.32
CA ALA A 264 -86.42 -53.01 88.76
C ALA A 264 -86.88 -54.47 88.91
N HIS A 265 -85.96 -55.45 88.92
CA HIS A 265 -86.28 -56.84 89.26
C HIS A 265 -86.59 -57.01 90.74
N THR A 266 -85.76 -56.53 91.68
CA THR A 266 -86.10 -56.63 93.11
C THR A 266 -87.38 -55.88 93.45
N ALA A 267 -87.64 -54.71 92.87
CA ALA A 267 -88.91 -54.01 93.05
C ALA A 267 -90.12 -54.74 92.43
N ALA A 268 -89.91 -55.62 91.43
CA ALA A 268 -90.94 -56.51 90.90
C ALA A 268 -91.18 -57.72 91.81
N ASP A 269 -90.11 -58.31 92.37
CA ASP A 269 -90.18 -59.41 93.35
C ASP A 269 -90.87 -58.95 94.65
N ASP A 270 -90.46 -57.79 95.19
CA ASP A 270 -91.09 -57.13 96.36
C ASP A 270 -92.56 -56.85 96.10
N ARG A 271 -92.90 -56.37 94.89
CA ARG A 271 -94.29 -56.16 94.48
C ARG A 271 -95.07 -57.48 94.40
N GLU A 272 -94.48 -58.55 93.88
CA GLU A 272 -95.14 -59.86 93.82
C GLU A 272 -95.34 -60.45 95.23
N PHE A 273 -94.37 -60.27 96.13
CA PHE A 273 -94.51 -60.59 97.56
C PHE A 273 -95.67 -59.80 98.21
N LEU A 274 -95.69 -58.48 98.05
CA LEU A 274 -96.77 -57.62 98.57
C LEU A 274 -98.12 -57.97 97.96
N GLN A 275 -98.19 -58.38 96.70
CA GLN A 275 -99.42 -58.87 96.08
C GLN A 275 -99.91 -60.19 96.71
N ARG A 276 -99.00 -61.14 97.02
CA ARG A 276 -99.36 -62.37 97.76
C ARG A 276 -99.89 -62.07 99.16
N GLU A 277 -99.20 -61.22 99.92
CA GLU A 277 -99.61 -60.82 101.27
C GLU A 277 -100.98 -60.13 101.25
N LEU A 278 -101.25 -59.27 100.25
CA LEU A 278 -102.53 -58.58 100.10
C LEU A 278 -103.67 -59.54 99.72
N ASP A 279 -103.42 -60.56 98.88
CA ASP A 279 -104.39 -61.63 98.58
C ASP A 279 -104.60 -62.60 99.76
N GLU A 280 -103.57 -62.86 100.56
CA GLU A 280 -103.69 -63.64 101.80
C GLU A 280 -104.54 -62.89 102.83
N LEU A 281 -104.30 -61.58 103.03
CA LEU A 281 -105.12 -60.68 103.85
C LEU A 281 -106.58 -60.58 103.35
N ARG A 282 -106.81 -60.55 102.03
CA ARG A 282 -108.17 -60.65 101.45
C ARG A 282 -108.83 -61.96 101.86
N SER A 283 -108.16 -63.09 101.70
CA SER A 283 -108.69 -64.40 102.13
C SER A 283 -108.97 -64.48 103.63
N LEU A 284 -108.22 -63.74 104.46
CA LEU A 284 -108.39 -63.67 105.91
C LEU A 284 -109.62 -62.84 106.27
N ARG A 285 -109.80 -61.67 105.63
CA ARG A 285 -110.99 -60.83 105.74
C ARG A 285 -112.25 -61.58 105.30
N ASP A 286 -112.20 -62.26 104.16
CA ASP A 286 -113.36 -62.92 103.57
C ASP A 286 -113.82 -64.10 104.45
N ARG A 287 -112.88 -64.83 105.08
CA ARG A 287 -113.18 -65.79 106.17
C ARG A 287 -113.85 -65.12 107.37
N ASN A 288 -113.26 -64.06 107.94
CA ASN A 288 -113.86 -63.31 109.05
C ASN A 288 -115.28 -62.79 108.73
N THR A 289 -115.55 -62.45 107.47
CA THR A 289 -116.87 -61.99 107.02
C THR A 289 -117.87 -63.15 107.05
N SER A 290 -117.50 -64.33 106.55
CA SER A 290 -118.33 -65.54 106.64
C SER A 290 -118.57 -66.01 108.08
N ASP A 291 -117.58 -65.89 108.96
CA ASP A 291 -117.74 -66.22 110.39
C ASP A 291 -118.72 -65.25 111.07
N LEU A 292 -118.67 -63.97 110.71
CA LEU A 292 -119.57 -62.94 111.23
C LEU A 292 -121.02 -63.16 110.74
N GLU A 293 -121.23 -63.52 109.47
CA GLU A 293 -122.54 -63.94 108.94
C GLU A 293 -123.07 -65.19 109.67
N ALA A 294 -122.22 -66.18 109.95
CA ALA A 294 -122.60 -67.39 110.68
C ALA A 294 -123.02 -67.09 112.13
N VAL A 295 -122.32 -66.20 112.84
CA VAL A 295 -122.73 -65.71 114.17
C VAL A 295 -124.04 -64.93 114.09
N GLN A 296 -124.22 -64.10 113.06
CA GLN A 296 -125.45 -63.31 112.88
C GLN A 296 -126.68 -64.19 112.60
N ALA A 297 -126.50 -65.32 111.90
CA ALA A 297 -127.53 -66.35 111.74
C ALA A 297 -127.89 -67.05 113.08
N GLN A 298 -126.91 -67.35 113.94
CA GLN A 298 -127.16 -67.91 115.27
C GLN A 298 -127.95 -66.94 116.16
N VAL A 299 -127.64 -65.63 116.10
CA VAL A 299 -128.38 -64.59 116.83
C VAL A 299 -129.85 -64.52 116.39
N HIS A 300 -130.13 -64.68 115.09
CA HIS A 300 -131.51 -64.73 114.60
C HIS A 300 -132.28 -65.96 115.12
N ALA A 301 -131.70 -67.16 115.03
CA ALA A 301 -132.34 -68.38 115.52
C ALA A 301 -132.68 -68.31 117.03
N LEU A 302 -131.76 -67.79 117.85
CA LEU A 302 -131.97 -67.56 119.28
C LEU A 302 -133.02 -66.47 119.58
N GLY A 303 -133.27 -65.56 118.63
CA GLY A 303 -134.36 -64.58 118.70
C GLY A 303 -135.74 -65.21 118.52
N ASP A 304 -135.89 -66.11 117.55
CA ASP A 304 -137.16 -66.76 117.25
C ASP A 304 -137.60 -67.72 118.35
N ASP A 305 -136.67 -68.53 118.90
CA ASP A 305 -136.96 -69.39 120.06
C ASP A 305 -137.38 -68.58 121.30
N ARG A 306 -136.76 -67.41 121.52
CA ARG A 306 -137.12 -66.49 122.61
C ARG A 306 -138.55 -65.96 122.48
N ASN A 307 -138.95 -65.58 121.27
CA ASN A 307 -140.30 -65.10 120.98
C ASN A 307 -141.34 -66.21 121.18
N ARG A 308 -141.02 -67.43 120.75
CA ARG A 308 -141.87 -68.62 120.91
C ARG A 308 -142.14 -68.93 122.39
N LEU A 309 -141.10 -68.96 123.21
CA LEU A 309 -141.21 -69.19 124.66
C LEU A 309 -142.00 -68.08 125.38
N GLN A 310 -141.97 -66.84 124.88
CA GLN A 310 -142.77 -65.74 125.45
C GLN A 310 -144.28 -65.89 125.22
N LEU A 311 -144.73 -66.48 124.10
CA LEU A 311 -146.17 -66.74 123.88
C LEU A 311 -146.71 -67.83 124.80
N GLU A 312 -145.97 -68.93 125.00
CA GLU A 312 -146.40 -70.02 125.88
C GLU A 312 -146.59 -69.53 127.33
N LEU A 313 -145.66 -68.69 127.80
CA LEU A 313 -145.71 -68.03 129.12
C LEU A 313 -146.85 -67.01 129.29
N ALA A 314 -147.40 -66.47 128.18
CA ALA A 314 -148.56 -65.58 128.22
C ALA A 314 -149.87 -66.37 128.41
N SER A 315 -150.01 -67.51 127.74
CA SER A 315 -151.23 -68.34 127.81
C SER A 315 -151.50 -68.90 129.22
N LEU A 316 -150.45 -69.28 129.94
CA LEU A 316 -150.53 -69.85 131.29
C LEU A 316 -150.79 -68.82 132.39
N ARG A 317 -150.60 -67.51 132.13
CA ARG A 317 -150.78 -66.45 133.13
C ARG A 317 -152.20 -65.86 133.22
N ALA A 318 -153.11 -66.26 132.34
CA ALA A 318 -154.52 -65.88 132.41
C ALA A 318 -155.33 -66.70 133.44
N ALA A 319 -154.72 -67.66 134.14
CA ALA A 319 -155.41 -68.67 134.96
C ALA A 319 -155.09 -68.63 136.47
N SER A 320 -154.27 -67.69 136.96
CA SER A 320 -153.92 -67.56 138.39
C SER A 320 -153.85 -66.10 138.82
N ALA A 321 -154.28 -65.80 140.04
CA ALA A 321 -154.48 -64.44 140.54
C ALA A 321 -153.19 -63.76 141.08
N GLN A 322 -153.38 -62.49 141.47
CA GLN A 322 -152.56 -61.69 142.41
C GLN A 322 -151.19 -61.10 141.94
N ASP A 323 -151.23 -59.76 141.80
CA ASP A 323 -150.45 -58.80 142.61
C ASP A 323 -148.98 -58.43 142.26
N GLY A 324 -148.64 -57.15 142.49
CA GLY A 324 -147.30 -56.65 142.88
C GLY A 324 -146.08 -56.57 141.91
N GLY A 325 -145.96 -55.48 141.12
CA GLY A 325 -144.69 -54.77 140.77
C GLY A 325 -143.48 -55.54 140.18
N THR A 326 -142.25 -55.00 140.03
CA THR A 326 -141.78 -53.61 139.78
C THR A 326 -140.31 -53.55 139.27
N ALA A 327 -140.01 -52.58 138.37
CA ALA A 327 -138.73 -51.82 138.20
C ALA A 327 -137.42 -52.38 137.54
N ALA A 328 -136.66 -51.45 136.92
CA ALA A 328 -135.17 -51.33 136.75
C ALA A 328 -134.41 -52.20 135.68
N ARG A 329 -133.22 -51.85 135.11
CA ARG A 329 -132.39 -50.60 134.94
C ARG A 329 -131.17 -50.78 133.96
N GLY A 330 -130.61 -49.69 133.38
CA GLY A 330 -129.22 -49.56 132.80
C GLY A 330 -129.00 -50.02 131.34
N ALA A 331 -127.93 -49.73 130.57
CA ALA A 331 -126.72 -48.82 130.58
C ALA A 331 -126.15 -48.73 129.11
N ALA A 332 -125.00 -48.16 128.65
CA ALA A 332 -123.78 -47.50 129.20
C ALA A 332 -123.18 -46.39 128.24
N MET A 333 -121.86 -46.32 127.90
CA MET A 333 -121.16 -45.13 127.29
C MET A 333 -119.78 -45.42 126.58
N PHE A 334 -119.11 -44.39 125.99
CA PHE A 334 -117.69 -44.22 125.48
C PHE A 334 -117.38 -44.48 123.97
N ALA A 335 -116.48 -43.80 123.20
CA ALA A 335 -115.61 -42.57 123.23
C ALA A 335 -114.03 -42.73 123.24
N GLY A 336 -113.29 -41.97 122.37
CA GLY A 336 -111.78 -41.88 122.30
C GLY A 336 -111.18 -41.04 121.12
N ALA A 337 -109.88 -40.64 121.16
CA ALA A 337 -109.09 -39.83 120.15
C ALA A 337 -107.57 -40.20 120.14
N THR A 338 -106.58 -39.74 119.32
CA THR A 338 -106.05 -38.36 118.98
C THR A 338 -104.89 -38.29 117.89
N LEU A 339 -104.80 -37.22 117.05
CA LEU A 339 -103.59 -36.53 116.41
C LEU A 339 -102.66 -37.28 115.37
N SER A 340 -101.70 -36.75 114.55
CA SER A 340 -101.17 -35.38 114.15
C SER A 340 -100.23 -35.33 112.87
N ASN A 341 -100.04 -34.13 112.26
CA ASN A 341 -98.86 -33.54 111.51
C ASN A 341 -98.44 -33.91 110.03
N GLU A 342 -97.47 -33.14 109.46
CA GLU A 342 -97.29 -32.59 108.05
C GLU A 342 -95.78 -32.43 107.60
N PRO A 343 -95.30 -31.79 106.47
CA PRO A 343 -95.73 -31.64 105.02
C PRO A 343 -94.59 -31.48 103.88
N GLU A 344 -94.96 -31.31 102.57
CA GLU A 344 -94.30 -30.57 101.39
C GLU A 344 -92.88 -30.97 100.82
N PRO A 345 -92.22 -30.40 99.72
CA PRO A 345 -92.39 -29.17 98.86
C PRO A 345 -92.03 -29.22 97.28
N THR A 346 -91.68 -28.09 96.58
CA THR A 346 -91.44 -27.91 95.07
C THR A 346 -90.29 -26.90 94.57
N VAL A 347 -90.12 -26.59 93.23
CA VAL A 347 -88.86 -26.03 92.53
C VAL A 347 -89.08 -25.15 91.21
N GLU A 348 -88.14 -24.24 90.73
CA GLU A 348 -88.05 -23.67 89.31
C GLU A 348 -86.67 -23.02 88.78
N ARG A 349 -86.62 -22.03 87.81
CA ARG A 349 -85.59 -21.82 86.69
C ARG A 349 -85.38 -20.36 86.08
N ASN A 350 -84.31 -20.01 85.27
CA ASN A 350 -84.25 -19.00 84.10
C ASN A 350 -82.84 -18.59 83.43
N SER A 351 -82.76 -17.74 82.33
CA SER A 351 -81.55 -17.31 81.44
C SER A 351 -81.80 -16.00 80.54
N PHE A 352 -81.06 -15.34 79.55
CA PHE A 352 -79.76 -15.36 78.73
C PHE A 352 -79.48 -14.04 77.82
N SER A 353 -78.40 -13.95 76.94
CA SER A 353 -78.13 -13.06 75.69
C SER A 353 -77.36 -11.65 75.71
N LEU A 354 -76.83 -10.93 74.64
CA LEU A 354 -76.15 -11.11 73.27
C LEU A 354 -75.83 -9.76 72.43
N GLY A 355 -74.66 -9.51 71.72
CA GLY A 355 -74.40 -8.47 70.60
C GLY A 355 -72.96 -7.79 70.48
N ALA A 356 -72.45 -6.90 69.55
CA ALA A 356 -72.54 -6.51 68.07
C ALA A 356 -71.47 -5.39 67.58
N LEU A 357 -71.11 -5.14 66.26
CA LEU A 357 -70.15 -4.05 65.71
C LEU A 357 -70.16 -3.73 64.13
N SER A 358 -69.36 -2.74 63.56
CA SER A 358 -69.36 -2.11 62.15
C SER A 358 -67.97 -1.43 61.68
N THR A 359 -67.54 -0.82 60.50
CA THR A 359 -67.88 -0.52 59.02
C THR A 359 -66.69 0.18 58.16
N PRO A 360 -66.72 0.42 56.78
CA PRO A 360 -65.54 0.77 55.85
C PRO A 360 -65.63 1.93 54.75
N ASN A 361 -64.66 2.08 53.76
CA ASN A 361 -64.61 3.08 52.60
C ASN A 361 -63.66 2.76 51.33
N ALA A 362 -63.51 3.63 50.26
CA ALA A 362 -62.88 3.42 48.87
C ALA A 362 -62.33 4.74 48.11
N THR A 363 -61.70 4.92 46.88
CA THR A 363 -61.09 4.10 45.74
C THR A 363 -59.90 4.66 44.77
N PRO A 364 -60.05 5.37 43.58
CA PRO A 364 -59.27 5.08 42.28
C PRO A 364 -58.61 6.23 41.37
N ASP A 365 -58.28 5.95 40.05
CA ASP A 365 -58.02 6.81 38.79
C ASP A 365 -56.54 7.20 38.30
N ASP A 366 -56.08 7.54 37.04
CA ASP A 366 -56.42 7.42 35.55
C ASP A 366 -55.26 7.93 34.53
N LEU A 367 -55.38 7.80 33.15
CA LEU A 367 -54.73 8.51 31.94
C LEU A 367 -53.82 7.80 30.84
N ASN A 368 -53.63 8.42 29.64
CA ASN A 368 -53.61 7.77 28.26
C ASN A 368 -52.85 8.50 27.06
N SER A 369 -52.45 7.86 25.91
CA SER A 369 -52.32 8.38 24.47
C SER A 369 -51.39 7.65 23.42
N PHE A 370 -51.54 7.96 22.10
CA PHE A 370 -50.86 7.46 20.83
C PHE A 370 -50.74 8.61 19.76
N PRO A 371 -50.27 8.54 18.45
CA PRO A 371 -49.68 7.50 17.53
C PRO A 371 -48.32 8.00 16.85
N GLY A 372 -47.80 7.69 15.63
CA GLY A 372 -47.92 6.65 14.55
C GLY A 372 -47.60 7.11 13.06
N LEU A 373 -47.20 6.16 12.15
CA LEU A 373 -47.15 6.14 10.64
C LEU A 373 -45.98 6.68 9.73
N ALA A 374 -45.73 5.91 8.65
CA ALA A 374 -45.32 6.24 7.24
C ALA A 374 -43.85 6.12 6.72
N ASP A 375 -43.74 5.63 5.47
CA ASP A 375 -42.52 5.27 4.70
C ASP A 375 -42.21 6.21 3.50
N ALA A 376 -40.99 6.17 2.94
CA ALA A 376 -40.66 6.73 1.61
C ALA A 376 -39.37 6.12 0.99
N ASP A 377 -39.48 5.62 -0.25
CA ASP A 377 -38.38 5.21 -1.14
C ASP A 377 -38.42 6.06 -2.42
N GLY A 378 -37.25 6.38 -3.03
CA GLY A 378 -37.21 6.99 -4.37
C GLY A 378 -35.93 7.72 -4.76
N ASP A 379 -34.89 6.99 -5.16
CA ASP A 379 -33.69 7.57 -5.80
C ASP A 379 -33.88 7.75 -7.33
N GLU A 380 -33.33 8.84 -7.89
CA GLU A 380 -33.49 9.22 -9.30
C GLU A 380 -32.57 8.43 -10.27
N GLN A 381 -33.07 8.17 -11.48
CA GLN A 381 -32.29 7.48 -12.52
C GLN A 381 -31.46 8.44 -13.39
N ILE A 382 -30.25 7.98 -13.73
CA ILE A 382 -29.21 8.76 -14.40
C ILE A 382 -29.55 9.00 -15.88
N SER A 383 -29.48 10.26 -16.32
CA SER A 383 -29.55 10.64 -17.73
C SER A 383 -28.15 10.85 -18.32
N ILE A 384 -27.67 9.89 -19.13
CA ILE A 384 -26.38 10.00 -19.84
C ILE A 384 -26.63 10.28 -21.32
N GLY A 385 -26.32 11.50 -21.76
CA GLY A 385 -26.38 11.91 -23.16
C GLY A 385 -25.02 11.89 -23.87
N SER A 386 -24.97 11.29 -25.06
CA SER A 386 -23.94 11.50 -26.10
C SER A 386 -22.47 11.18 -25.78
N PRO A 387 -22.03 9.91 -25.96
CA PRO A 387 -20.62 9.52 -25.89
C PRO A 387 -19.91 9.66 -27.26
N SER A 388 -19.62 10.89 -27.72
CA SER A 388 -19.12 11.08 -29.11
C SER A 388 -18.20 12.28 -29.39
N GLN A 389 -17.34 12.69 -28.44
CA GLN A 389 -16.16 13.53 -28.77
C GLN A 389 -15.03 13.38 -27.73
N ARG A 390 -14.49 12.17 -27.58
CA ARG A 390 -13.22 11.94 -26.86
C ARG A 390 -12.10 11.71 -27.86
N ASP A 391 -11.01 12.45 -27.73
CA ASP A 391 -9.78 12.20 -28.49
C ASP A 391 -8.96 11.08 -27.80
N PRO A 392 -8.21 10.25 -28.54
CA PRO A 392 -7.28 9.26 -27.97
C PRO A 392 -6.03 9.96 -27.43
N LEU A 393 -6.03 10.32 -26.14
CA LEU A 393 -4.90 11.00 -25.50
C LEU A 393 -3.66 10.10 -25.42
N ILE A 394 -3.84 8.77 -25.53
CA ILE A 394 -2.79 7.77 -25.69
C ILE A 394 -1.91 7.95 -26.95
N ASP A 395 -2.34 8.73 -27.95
CA ASP A 395 -1.53 9.05 -29.13
C ASP A 395 -0.35 10.02 -28.81
N ILE A 396 -0.32 10.60 -27.60
CA ILE A 396 0.77 11.48 -27.11
C ILE A 396 1.84 10.65 -26.40
N ASN A 397 3.10 10.95 -26.69
CA ASN A 397 4.24 10.15 -26.23
C ASN A 397 4.40 10.22 -24.70
N GLY A 398 4.32 9.06 -24.05
CA GLY A 398 4.38 8.91 -22.59
C GLY A 398 3.03 8.88 -21.88
N ILE A 399 1.91 9.18 -22.56
CA ILE A 399 0.57 8.98 -21.99
C ILE A 399 0.16 7.51 -22.17
N GLY A 400 0.37 6.69 -21.14
CA GLY A 400 -0.16 5.33 -21.10
C GLY A 400 -1.66 5.29 -20.76
N PRO A 401 -2.36 4.14 -20.96
CA PRO A 401 -3.80 4.00 -20.70
C PRO A 401 -4.25 4.45 -19.29
N VAL A 402 -3.39 4.27 -18.28
CA VAL A 402 -3.66 4.68 -16.89
C VAL A 402 -3.63 6.20 -16.71
N TYR A 403 -2.82 6.91 -17.48
CA TYR A 403 -2.76 8.37 -17.48
C TYR A 403 -3.87 8.97 -18.36
N GLU A 404 -4.16 8.36 -19.51
CA GLU A 404 -5.35 8.69 -20.32
C GLU A 404 -6.64 8.55 -19.52
N GLN A 405 -6.83 7.45 -18.77
CA GLN A 405 -7.99 7.28 -17.92
C GLN A 405 -8.07 8.35 -16.82
N LYS A 406 -6.97 8.66 -16.12
CA LYS A 406 -6.95 9.74 -15.12
C LYS A 406 -7.32 11.11 -15.71
N LEU A 407 -6.89 11.40 -16.95
CA LEU A 407 -7.24 12.62 -17.66
C LEU A 407 -8.74 12.65 -18.00
N PHE A 408 -9.30 11.54 -18.51
CA PHE A 408 -10.74 11.42 -18.77
C PHE A 408 -11.59 11.52 -17.49
N ASP A 409 -11.15 10.93 -16.38
CA ASP A 409 -11.84 10.98 -15.09
C ASP A 409 -11.78 12.40 -14.48
N ALA A 410 -10.74 13.18 -14.80
CA ALA A 410 -10.65 14.62 -14.54
C ALA A 410 -11.36 15.51 -15.59
N GLY A 411 -12.10 14.93 -16.52
CA GLY A 411 -12.87 15.64 -17.56
C GLY A 411 -12.06 16.14 -18.78
N VAL A 412 -10.75 15.92 -18.79
CA VAL A 412 -9.85 16.26 -19.90
C VAL A 412 -10.04 15.22 -21.01
N THR A 413 -10.88 15.54 -21.99
CA THR A 413 -11.41 14.57 -22.97
C THR A 413 -10.95 14.83 -24.41
N THR A 414 -10.24 15.93 -24.66
CA THR A 414 -9.75 16.30 -25.99
C THR A 414 -8.30 16.79 -25.94
N PHE A 415 -7.56 16.64 -27.03
CA PHE A 415 -6.22 17.22 -27.20
C PHE A 415 -6.24 18.73 -26.97
N GLY A 416 -7.31 19.40 -27.40
CA GLY A 416 -7.51 20.84 -27.18
C GLY A 416 -7.56 21.22 -25.70
N GLN A 417 -8.30 20.47 -24.87
CA GLN A 417 -8.35 20.69 -23.43
C GLN A 417 -7.00 20.39 -22.75
N LEU A 418 -6.34 19.28 -23.12
CA LEU A 418 -5.03 18.93 -22.57
C LEU A 418 -3.97 20.00 -22.89
N SER A 419 -3.98 20.56 -24.10
CA SER A 419 -3.09 21.66 -24.51
C SER A 419 -3.35 23.01 -23.80
N ALA A 420 -4.46 23.14 -23.07
CA ALA A 420 -4.86 24.36 -22.37
C ALA A 420 -4.58 24.32 -20.86
N LEU A 421 -4.13 23.18 -20.31
CA LEU A 421 -3.74 23.04 -18.91
C LEU A 421 -2.33 23.54 -18.65
N THR A 422 -2.06 23.97 -17.42
CA THR A 422 -0.68 24.21 -16.97
C THR A 422 0.02 22.89 -16.61
N PRO A 423 1.36 22.83 -16.67
CA PRO A 423 2.12 21.65 -16.22
C PRO A 423 1.76 21.19 -14.81
N ASP A 424 1.43 22.12 -13.92
CA ASP A 424 1.13 21.84 -12.51
C ASP A 424 -0.30 21.30 -12.31
N GLN A 425 -1.26 21.70 -13.15
CA GLN A 425 -2.58 21.07 -13.18
C GLN A 425 -2.49 19.61 -13.65
N ILE A 426 -1.62 19.30 -14.61
CA ILE A 426 -1.38 17.92 -15.05
C ILE A 426 -0.65 17.12 -13.95
N ARG A 427 0.27 17.74 -13.19
CA ARG A 427 0.87 17.13 -11.97
C ARG A 427 -0.19 16.76 -10.94
N GLU A 428 -1.13 17.66 -10.67
CA GLU A 428 -2.22 17.46 -9.70
C GLU A 428 -3.18 16.34 -10.12
N ILE A 429 -3.60 16.32 -11.40
CA ILE A 429 -4.49 15.28 -11.95
C ILE A 429 -3.82 13.90 -11.98
N ILE A 430 -2.58 13.82 -12.47
CA ILE A 430 -1.90 12.53 -12.66
C ILE A 430 -1.36 11.99 -11.32
N ASN A 431 -0.93 12.85 -10.41
CA ASN A 431 -0.28 12.50 -9.15
C ASN A 431 0.79 11.38 -9.32
N PRO A 432 1.86 11.65 -10.10
CA PRO A 432 2.90 10.68 -10.39
C PRO A 432 3.74 10.38 -9.15
N GLN A 433 4.19 9.14 -9.02
CA GLN A 433 5.16 8.76 -7.99
C GLN A 433 6.55 9.30 -8.33
N SER A 434 7.38 9.58 -7.32
CA SER A 434 8.69 10.26 -7.46
C SER A 434 9.75 9.53 -8.31
N TRP A 435 9.46 8.31 -8.75
CA TRP A 435 10.30 7.47 -9.63
C TRP A 435 9.73 7.32 -11.05
N GLN A 436 8.56 7.90 -11.34
CA GLN A 436 7.91 7.83 -12.64
C GLN A 436 8.40 8.97 -13.54
N GLU A 437 8.87 8.63 -14.74
CA GLU A 437 9.22 9.62 -15.76
C GLU A 437 7.96 10.36 -16.20
N PHE A 438 7.96 11.68 -16.04
CA PHE A 438 6.76 12.51 -16.16
C PHE A 438 7.14 13.92 -16.64
N ALA A 439 6.79 14.22 -17.90
CA ALA A 439 7.18 15.44 -18.60
C ALA A 439 5.94 16.16 -19.20
N PRO A 440 5.10 16.79 -18.37
CA PRO A 440 3.83 17.37 -18.80
C PRO A 440 4.02 18.52 -19.80
N GLU A 441 5.17 19.19 -19.77
CA GLU A 441 5.54 20.22 -20.75
C GLU A 441 5.61 19.66 -22.19
N LEU A 442 6.05 18.40 -22.36
CA LEU A 442 6.04 17.73 -23.66
C LEU A 442 4.62 17.34 -24.08
N TRP A 443 3.82 16.83 -23.15
CA TRP A 443 2.43 16.45 -23.42
C TRP A 443 1.57 17.64 -23.84
N ILE A 444 1.74 18.81 -23.21
CA ILE A 444 1.05 20.05 -23.59
C ILE A 444 1.43 20.48 -25.02
N ALA A 445 2.72 20.41 -25.38
CA ALA A 445 3.21 20.77 -26.70
C ALA A 445 2.68 19.82 -27.80
N GLU A 446 2.77 18.50 -27.56
CA GLU A 446 2.30 17.49 -28.52
C GLU A 446 0.76 17.50 -28.64
N ALA A 447 0.03 17.68 -27.52
CA ALA A 447 -1.42 17.91 -27.55
C ALA A 447 -1.81 19.15 -28.37
N ALA A 448 -1.03 20.23 -28.31
CA ALA A 448 -1.28 21.42 -29.12
C ALA A 448 -1.13 21.14 -30.63
N GLU A 449 -0.15 20.32 -31.03
CA GLU A 449 0.01 19.88 -32.42
C GLU A 449 -1.14 18.97 -32.88
N PHE A 450 -1.52 17.97 -32.09
CA PHE A 450 -2.69 17.12 -32.37
C PHE A 450 -3.99 17.95 -32.46
N ALA A 451 -4.21 18.89 -31.54
CA ALA A 451 -5.37 19.79 -31.56
C ALA A 451 -5.35 20.76 -32.76
N ALA A 452 -4.18 21.16 -33.27
CA ALA A 452 -4.04 21.97 -34.48
C ALA A 452 -4.21 21.15 -35.77
N ARG A 453 -3.84 19.86 -35.75
CA ARG A 453 -4.03 18.91 -36.85
C ARG A 453 -5.48 18.48 -36.98
N SER A 454 -6.16 18.20 -35.86
CA SER A 454 -7.60 17.89 -35.82
C SER A 454 -8.42 19.07 -36.39
N ARG A 455 -8.16 20.31 -35.92
CA ARG A 455 -8.76 21.55 -36.46
C ARG A 455 -8.38 21.91 -37.91
N ARG A 456 -7.55 21.13 -38.60
CA ARG A 456 -7.22 21.27 -40.02
C ARG A 456 -7.90 20.21 -40.91
N ASN A 457 -8.41 19.16 -40.28
CA ASN A 457 -9.02 17.99 -40.93
C ASN A 457 -10.55 17.92 -40.73
N ALA A 458 -11.13 18.90 -40.03
CA ALA A 458 -12.55 19.11 -39.81
C ALA A 458 -13.01 20.41 -40.49
#